data_AF-A0A6L9Z7Y4-F1
#
_entry.id   AF-A0A6L9Z7Y4-F1
#
_cell.length_a   1.000
_cell.length_b   1.000
_cell.length_c   1.000
_cell.angle_alpha   90.00
_cell.angle_beta   90.00
_cell.angle_gamma   90.00
#
_symmetry.space_group_name_H-M   'P 1'
#
loop_
_entity.id
_entity.type
_entity.pdbx_description
1 polymer ?
#
loop_
_entity_poly.entity_id
_entity_poly.type
_entity_poly.pdbx_seq_one_letter_code
_entity_poly.pdbx_strand_id
1 'polypeptide(L)'
;MDTLERDREIIQKIISDYAQIPYSYGKIERNSVFDCERDRYLLMIVGWEGVRQVHGCIIHVEIIDGKIWIHRDGTEDGIAG
;
A
#
# COMPACT_ATOMS: atom_id res chain seq x y z
N MET A 1 -18.26 -13.91 6.56
CA MET A 1 -17.07 -13.88 7.43
C MET A 1 -15.84 -14.24 6.59
N ASP A 2 -15.88 -15.32 5.82
CA ASP A 2 -14.79 -15.71 4.90
C ASP A 2 -14.40 -14.65 3.86
N THR A 3 -15.35 -13.86 3.36
CA THR A 3 -15.07 -12.86 2.32
C THR A 3 -14.20 -11.71 2.83
N LEU A 4 -14.42 -11.23 4.05
CA LEU A 4 -13.64 -10.12 4.60
C LEU A 4 -12.21 -10.53 4.93
N GLU A 5 -12.01 -11.72 5.52
CA GLU A 5 -10.66 -12.24 5.73
C GLU A 5 -9.94 -12.43 4.39
N ARG A 6 -10.66 -12.93 3.38
CA ARG A 6 -10.12 -13.05 2.02
C ARG A 6 -9.72 -11.70 1.44
N ASP A 7 -10.55 -10.67 1.61
CA ASP A 7 -10.26 -9.31 1.14
C ASP A 7 -9.02 -8.75 1.83
N ARG A 8 -8.89 -8.92 3.16
CA ARG A 8 -7.71 -8.51 3.93
C ARG A 8 -6.44 -9.19 3.45
N GLU A 9 -6.49 -10.50 3.20
CA GLU A 9 -5.36 -11.27 2.66
C GLU A 9 -4.95 -10.77 1.28
N ILE A 10 -5.92 -10.53 0.39
CA ILE A 10 -5.67 -10.05 -0.96
C ILE A 10 -5.03 -8.66 -0.92
N ILE A 11 -5.58 -7.73 -0.13
CA ILE A 11 -5.04 -6.36 0.01
C ILE A 11 -3.61 -6.39 0.55
N GLN A 12 -3.35 -7.15 1.62
CA GLN A 12 -2.01 -7.28 2.19
C GLN A 12 -1.03 -7.91 1.20
N LYS A 13 -1.46 -8.92 0.45
CA LYS A 13 -0.62 -9.56 -0.57
C LYS A 13 -0.26 -8.58 -1.68
N ILE A 14 -1.24 -7.86 -2.24
CA ILE A 14 -1.00 -6.86 -3.30
C ILE A 14 0.01 -5.81 -2.81
N ILE A 15 -0.22 -5.23 -1.63
CA ILE A 15 0.69 -4.20 -1.09
C ILE A 15 2.09 -4.78 -0.83
N SER A 16 2.17 -6.01 -0.31
CA SER A 16 3.45 -6.68 -0.06
C SER A 16 4.22 -6.94 -1.35
N ASP A 17 3.53 -7.39 -2.41
CA ASP A 17 4.12 -7.62 -3.72
C ASP A 17 4.68 -6.32 -4.30
N TYR A 18 3.93 -5.22 -4.23
CA TYR A 18 4.42 -3.90 -4.65
C TYR A 18 5.57 -3.38 -3.79
N ALA A 19 5.60 -3.68 -2.49
CA ALA A 19 6.67 -3.28 -1.60
C ALA A 19 8.02 -3.94 -1.95
N GLN A 20 8.01 -5.12 -2.58
CA GLN A 20 9.24 -5.81 -3.01
C GLN A 20 9.88 -5.21 -4.26
N ILE A 21 9.18 -4.34 -4.99
CA ILE A 21 9.73 -3.71 -6.19
C ILE A 21 10.70 -2.61 -5.73
N PRO A 22 12.00 -2.65 -6.08
CA PRO A 22 12.94 -1.61 -5.70
C PRO A 22 12.76 -0.35 -6.56
N TYR A 23 13.21 0.81 -6.06
CA TYR A 23 13.44 1.97 -6.92
C TYR A 23 14.79 1.83 -7.63
N SER A 24 14.85 2.17 -8.91
CA SER A 24 16.09 2.14 -9.71
C SER A 24 17.02 3.34 -9.43
N TYR A 25 16.55 4.32 -8.65
CA TYR A 25 17.25 5.55 -8.33
C TYR A 25 17.00 5.98 -6.88
N GLY A 26 17.91 6.81 -6.35
CA GLY A 26 17.84 7.30 -4.98
C GLY A 26 18.05 6.23 -3.91
N LYS A 27 18.00 6.64 -2.65
CA LYS A 27 17.92 5.75 -1.48
C LYS A 27 16.49 5.81 -0.96
N ILE A 28 15.57 5.20 -1.71
CA ILE A 28 14.13 5.24 -1.45
C ILE A 28 13.65 3.82 -1.20
N GLU A 29 12.98 3.63 -0.08
CA GLU A 29 12.41 2.36 0.34
C GLU A 29 10.89 2.39 0.21
N ARG A 30 10.31 1.24 -0.12
CA ARG A 30 8.87 1.01 -0.06
C ARG A 30 8.55 0.28 1.24
N ASN A 31 7.65 0.85 2.04
CA ASN A 31 7.27 0.34 3.35
C ASN A 31 5.78 0.00 3.36
N SER A 32 5.44 -1.25 3.65
CA SER A 32 4.08 -1.65 3.96
C SER A 32 3.71 -1.21 5.37
N VAL A 33 2.52 -0.65 5.55
CA VAL A 33 1.97 -0.27 6.85
C VAL A 33 0.58 -0.87 6.96
N PHE A 34 0.44 -1.85 7.85
CA PHE A 34 -0.80 -2.58 8.06
C PHE A 34 -1.31 -2.36 9.48
N ASP A 35 -2.49 -1.76 9.59
CA ASP A 35 -3.28 -1.71 10.81
C ASP A 35 -4.46 -2.68 10.63
N CYS A 36 -4.20 -3.96 10.88
CA CYS A 36 -5.18 -5.03 10.68
C CYS A 36 -6.34 -4.96 11.68
N GLU A 37 -6.16 -4.32 12.83
CA GLU A 37 -7.23 -4.15 13.82
C GLU A 37 -8.27 -3.12 13.36
N ARG A 38 -7.83 -2.12 12.59
CA ARG A 38 -8.68 -1.03 12.08
C ARG A 38 -8.91 -1.08 10.58
N ASP A 39 -8.51 -2.18 9.95
CA ASP A 39 -8.62 -2.42 8.51
C ASP A 39 -8.03 -1.28 7.65
N ARG A 40 -6.80 -0.83 7.97
CA ARG A 40 -6.10 0.19 7.18
C ARG A 40 -4.79 -0.35 6.62
N TYR A 41 -4.61 -0.19 5.31
CA TYR A 41 -3.48 -0.77 4.59
C TYR A 41 -2.87 0.27 3.66
N LEU A 42 -1.59 0.58 3.89
CA LEU A 42 -0.86 1.58 3.14
C LEU A 42 0.43 1.01 2.56
N LEU A 43 0.82 1.54 1.41
CA LEU A 43 2.16 1.44 0.87
C LEU A 43 2.79 2.83 0.90
N MET A 44 3.87 3.00 1.67
CA MET A 44 4.59 4.25 1.81
C MET A 44 5.92 4.20 1.06
N ILE A 45 6.40 5.35 0.63
CA ILE A 45 7.79 5.58 0.23
C ILE A 45 8.47 6.51 1.20
N VAL A 46 9.67 6.14 1.60
CA VAL A 46 10.48 6.90 2.55
C VAL A 46 11.92 6.84 2.10
N GLY A 47 12.59 7.99 2.07
CA GLY A 47 14.01 8.03 1.75
C GLY A 47 14.46 9.38 1.23
N TRP A 48 15.50 9.34 0.40
CA TRP A 48 16.15 10.52 -0.14
C TRP A 48 16.53 10.35 -1.61
N GLU A 49 16.31 11.41 -2.37
CA GLU A 49 16.83 11.58 -3.72
C GLU A 49 17.81 12.77 -3.70
N GLY A 50 19.11 12.46 -3.61
CA GLY A 50 20.12 13.48 -3.34
C GLY A 50 19.86 14.18 -2.00
N VAL A 51 19.59 15.49 -2.03
CA VAL A 51 19.27 16.31 -0.84
C VAL A 51 17.76 16.45 -0.61
N ARG A 52 16.92 15.90 -1.49
CA ARG A 52 15.46 15.98 -1.38
C ARG A 52 14.93 14.82 -0.57
N GLN A 53 14.19 15.11 0.48
CA GLN A 53 13.46 14.09 1.23
C GLN A 53 12.28 13.57 0.39
N VAL A 54 12.12 12.26 0.38
CA VAL A 54 10.99 11.56 -0.21
C VAL A 54 10.17 10.95 0.92
N HIS A 55 8.92 11.37 1.03
CA HIS A 55 7.93 10.82 1.96
C HIS A 55 6.54 10.90 1.31
N GLY A 56 5.92 9.76 1.01
CA GLY A 56 4.64 9.75 0.31
C GLY A 56 3.93 8.40 0.39
N CYS A 57 2.62 8.40 0.17
CA CYS A 57 1.78 7.20 0.19
C CYS A 57 1.46 6.77 -1.25
N ILE A 58 1.82 5.58 -1.71
CA ILE A 58 1.48 5.08 -3.05
C ILE A 58 0.07 4.47 -3.08
N ILE A 59 -0.24 3.63 -2.10
CA ILE A 59 -1.52 2.92 -1.97
C ILE A 59 -2.09 3.24 -0.59
N HIS A 60 -3.37 3.57 -0.51
CA HIS A 60 -4.12 3.67 0.74
C HIS A 60 -5.50 3.07 0.56
N VAL A 61 -5.72 1.96 1.25
CA VAL A 61 -6.97 1.22 1.25
C VAL A 61 -7.47 1.07 2.68
N GLU A 62 -8.78 1.22 2.88
CA GLU A 62 -9.45 0.86 4.12
C GLU A 62 -10.62 -0.10 3.86
N ILE A 63 -10.96 -0.96 4.82
CA ILE A 63 -12.25 -1.65 4.82
C ILE A 63 -13.16 -0.94 5.83
N ILE A 64 -14.20 -0.28 5.34
CA ILE A 64 -15.16 0.46 6.17
C ILE A 64 -16.53 -0.13 5.93
N ASP A 65 -17.19 -0.57 7.01
CA ASP A 65 -18.49 -1.25 6.99
C ASP A 65 -18.52 -2.45 6.03
N GLY A 66 -17.41 -3.20 5.99
CA GLY A 66 -17.24 -4.39 5.16
C GLY A 66 -17.09 -4.11 3.66
N LYS A 67 -16.82 -2.86 3.27
CA LYS A 67 -16.55 -2.47 1.89
C LYS A 67 -15.14 -1.95 1.75
N ILE A 68 -14.51 -2.21 0.60
CA ILE A 68 -13.18 -1.72 0.27
C ILE A 68 -13.28 -0.27 -0.20
N TRP A 69 -12.53 0.61 0.46
CA TRP A 69 -12.36 2.02 0.11
C TRP A 69 -10.94 2.26 -0.37
N ILE A 70 -10.81 2.74 -1.60
CA ILE A 70 -9.53 3.10 -2.19
C ILE A 70 -9.38 4.61 -2.08
N HIS A 71 -8.65 5.07 -1.07
CA HIS A 71 -8.38 6.49 -0.88
C HIS A 71 -7.30 6.99 -1.84
N ARG A 72 -6.33 6.12 -2.14
CA ARG A 72 -5.31 6.39 -3.14
C ARG A 72 -4.87 5.11 -3.82
N ASP A 73 -4.74 5.21 -5.14
CA ASP A 73 -4.10 4.22 -5.99
C ASP A 73 -3.11 4.92 -6.91
N GLY A 74 -1.82 4.70 -6.66
CA GLY A 74 -0.72 5.20 -7.48
C GLY A 74 -0.08 4.13 -8.36
N THR A 75 -0.74 2.98 -8.54
CA THR A 75 -0.27 1.89 -9.40
C THR A 75 -0.74 2.09 -10.84
N GLU A 76 0.02 1.61 -11.82
CA GLU A 76 -0.35 1.76 -13.24
C GLU A 76 -1.52 0.86 -13.64
N ASP A 77 -1.52 -0.39 -13.19
CA ASP A 77 -2.56 -1.38 -13.50
C ASP A 77 -3.84 -1.20 -12.66
N GLY A 78 -3.74 -0.43 -11.57
CA GLY A 78 -4.81 -0.26 -10.59
C GLY A 78 -4.97 -1.46 -9.67
N ILE A 79 -5.33 -1.22 -8.41
CA ILE A 79 -5.51 -2.30 -7.42
C ILE A 79 -6.88 -3.00 -7.52
N ALA A 80 -7.82 -2.44 -8.28
CA ALA A 80 -9.18 -2.93 -8.47
C ALA A 80 -9.41 -3.60 -9.84
N GLY A 81 -8.36 -3.78 -10.63
CA GLY A 81 -8.39 -4.38 -11.97
C GLY A 81 -8.58 -5.89 -11.98
#